data_AF-A0A355BI22-F1
#
_entry.id   AF-A0A355BI22-F1
#
_cell.length_a   1.000
_cell.length_b   1.000
_cell.length_c   1.000
_cell.angle_alpha   90.00
_cell.angle_beta   90.00
_cell.angle_gamma   90.00
#
_symmetry.space_group_name_H-M   'P 1'
#
loop_
_entity.id
_entity.type
_entity.pdbx_description
1 polymer ?
#
loop_
_entity_poly.entity_id
_entity_poly.type
_entity_poly.pdbx_seq_one_letter_code
_entity_poly.pdbx_strand_id
1 'polypeptide(L)' 'MKKEHLKQKVCAAIDKRADEIIAIGDFMFNNPELGYKELQAAALVEEKFQALGLEYRKGLAITGLKSRLPGRQSK' A
#
# COMPACT_ATOMS: atom_id res chain seq x y z
N MET A 1 -17.86 -19.34 2.42
CA MET A 1 -16.48 -19.73 2.84
C MET A 1 -16.35 -19.56 4.34
N LYS A 2 -15.76 -20.52 5.05
CA LYS A 2 -15.47 -20.40 6.49
C LYS A 2 -14.36 -19.36 6.70
N LYS A 3 -14.47 -18.55 7.76
CA LYS A 3 -13.51 -17.47 8.10
C LYS A 3 -12.05 -17.91 8.01
N GLU A 4 -11.75 -19.11 8.52
CA GLU A 4 -10.38 -19.63 8.54
C GLU A 4 -9.80 -19.85 7.15
N HIS A 5 -10.61 -20.33 6.20
CA HIS A 5 -10.17 -20.53 4.83
C HIS A 5 -9.87 -19.20 4.13
N LEU A 6 -10.65 -18.15 4.41
CA LEU A 6 -10.35 -16.81 3.91
C LEU A 6 -9.03 -16.28 4.49
N LYS A 7 -8.79 -16.49 5.79
CA LYS A 7 -7.54 -16.10 6.44
C LYS A 7 -6.34 -16.77 5.81
N GLN A 8 -6.41 -18.08 5.59
CA GLN A 8 -5.34 -18.85 4.91
C GLN A 8 -5.03 -18.29 3.52
N LYS A 9 -6.06 -17.97 2.72
CA LYS A 9 -5.88 -17.37 1.40
C LYS A 9 -5.21 -15.99 1.46
N VAL A 10 -5.56 -15.18 2.46
CA VAL A 10 -4.94 -13.86 2.65
C VAL A 10 -3.48 -14.00 3.06
N CYS A 11 -3.16 -14.86 4.04
CA CYS A 11 -1.78 -15.12 4.45
C CYS A 11 -0.93 -15.62 3.27
N ALA A 12 -1.41 -16.61 2.51
CA ALA A 12 -0.70 -17.10 1.34
C ALA A 12 -0.47 -16.01 0.26
N ALA A 13 -1.40 -15.06 0.11
CA ALA A 13 -1.25 -13.95 -0.81
C ALA A 13 -0.25 -12.88 -0.33
N ILE A 14 -0.04 -12.75 0.98
CA ILE A 14 0.99 -11.92 1.60
C ILE A 14 2.35 -12.60 1.44
N ASP A 15 2.44 -13.89 1.80
CA ASP A 15 3.68 -14.67 1.72
C ASP A 15 4.24 -14.70 0.30
N LYS A 16 3.36 -14.84 -0.71
CA LYS A 16 3.75 -14.78 -2.13
C LYS A 16 4.40 -13.45 -2.55
N ARG A 17 4.18 -12.37 -1.79
CA ARG A 17 4.69 -11.02 -2.07
C ARG A 17 5.64 -10.52 -0.98
N ALA A 18 6.15 -11.42 -0.13
CA ALA A 18 7.00 -11.06 1.00
C ALA A 18 8.20 -10.19 0.57
N ASP A 19 8.90 -10.60 -0.49
CA ASP A 19 10.08 -9.87 -1.00
C ASP A 19 9.74 -8.44 -1.44
N GLU A 20 8.60 -8.25 -2.11
CA GLU A 20 8.14 -6.91 -2.51
C GLU A 20 7.81 -6.04 -1.29
N ILE A 21 7.11 -6.60 -0.31
CA ILE A 21 6.72 -5.88 0.91
C ILE A 21 7.95 -5.47 1.72
N ILE A 22 8.91 -6.39 1.86
CA ILE A 22 10.19 -6.13 2.54
C ILE A 22 10.97 -5.05 1.81
N ALA A 23 11.10 -5.14 0.47
CA ALA A 23 11.80 -4.15 -0.32
C ALA A 23 11.20 -2.73 -0.20
N ILE A 24 9.87 -2.60 -0.09
CA ILE A 24 9.22 -1.31 0.18
C ILE A 24 9.66 -0.76 1.55
N GLY A 25 9.65 -1.60 2.59
CA GLY A 25 10.07 -1.21 3.93
C GLY A 25 11.55 -0.81 3.99
N ASP A 26 12.42 -1.61 3.37
CA ASP A 26 13.85 -1.32 3.28
C ASP A 26 14.13 -0.05 2.49
N PHE A 27 13.39 0.21 1.40
CA PHE A 27 13.51 1.46 0.66
C PHE A 27 13.17 2.67 1.54
N MET A 28 12.06 2.62 2.28
CA MET A 28 11.67 3.70 3.20
C MET A 28 12.69 3.90 4.32
N PHE A 29 13.20 2.81 4.89
CA PHE A 29 14.21 2.86 5.95
C PHE A 29 15.52 3.49 5.49
N ASN A 30 15.98 3.12 4.29
CA ASN A 30 17.24 3.60 3.72
C ASN A 30 17.13 5.02 3.13
N ASN A 31 15.92 5.52 2.87
CA ASN A 31 15.66 6.85 2.30
C ASN A 31 14.74 7.67 3.21
N PRO A 32 15.19 8.03 4.43
CA PRO A 32 14.37 8.83 5.33
C PRO A 32 14.16 10.24 4.76
N GLU A 33 12.93 10.73 4.85
CA GLU A 33 12.55 12.07 4.40
C GLU A 33 12.01 12.90 5.58
N LEU A 34 12.11 14.23 5.46
CA LEU A 34 11.56 15.15 6.47
C LEU A 34 10.04 15.23 6.36
N GLY A 35 9.41 15.59 7.47
CA GLY A 35 7.98 15.89 7.50
C GLY A 35 7.58 16.90 6.41
N TYR A 36 6.51 16.59 5.68
CA TYR A 36 5.99 17.35 4.53
C TYR A 36 6.90 17.38 3.28
N LYS A 37 7.97 16.58 3.26
CA LYS A 37 8.92 16.48 2.15
C LYS A 37 9.18 15.02 1.75
N GLU A 38 8.23 14.13 2.05
CA GLU A 38 8.28 12.70 1.76
C GLU A 38 8.00 12.40 0.28
N LEU A 39 8.76 13.03 -0.63
CA LEU A 39 8.51 12.98 -2.07
C LEU A 39 8.72 11.58 -2.65
N GLN A 40 9.78 10.89 -2.22
CA GLN A 40 10.12 9.55 -2.69
C GLN A 40 9.17 8.52 -2.09
N ALA A 41 8.87 8.62 -0.79
CA ALA A 41 7.90 7.73 -0.15
C ALA A 41 6.50 7.89 -0.77
N ALA A 42 6.06 9.14 -1.02
CA ALA A 42 4.80 9.41 -1.69
C ALA A 42 4.77 8.82 -3.12
N ALA A 43 5.83 9.01 -3.91
CA ALA A 43 5.93 8.45 -5.26
C ALA A 43 5.89 6.92 -5.25
N LEU A 44 6.58 6.28 -4.31
CA LEU A 44 6.56 4.82 -4.17
C LEU A 44 5.15 4.31 -3.83
N VAL A 45 4.45 4.94 -2.88
CA VAL A 45 3.07 4.56 -2.57
C VAL A 45 2.13 4.81 -3.75
N GLU A 46 2.32 5.90 -4.50
CA GLU A 46 1.59 6.18 -5.74
C GLU A 46 1.75 5.05 -6.77
N GLU A 47 2.98 4.60 -7.02
CA GLU A 47 3.28 3.46 -7.90
C GLU A 47 2.56 2.19 -7.44
N LYS A 48 2.57 1.89 -6.14
CA LYS A 48 1.89 0.70 -5.60
C LYS A 48 0.38 0.78 -5.75
N PHE A 49 -0.24 1.95 -5.59
CA PHE A 49 -1.67 2.11 -5.88
C PHE A 49 -1.99 1.88 -7.36
N GLN A 50 -1.16 2.41 -8.27
CA GLN A 50 -1.32 2.19 -9.72
C GLN A 50 -1.17 0.71 -10.08
N ALA A 51 -0.14 0.02 -9.56
CA ALA A 51 0.09 -1.40 -9.82
C ALA A 51 -1.05 -2.30 -9.31
N LEU A 52 -1.72 -1.90 -8.24
CA LEU A 52 -2.90 -2.58 -7.70
C LEU A 52 -4.21 -2.20 -8.42
N GLY A 53 -4.17 -1.27 -9.38
CA GLY A 53 -5.35 -0.78 -10.10
C GLY A 53 -6.32 0.00 -9.21
N LEU A 54 -5.82 0.63 -8.15
CA LEU A 54 -6.64 1.37 -7.21
C LEU A 54 -6.81 2.82 -7.65
N GLU A 55 -8.02 3.35 -7.53
CA GLU A 55 -8.23 4.80 -7.58
C GLU A 55 -7.71 5.45 -6.31
N TYR A 56 -7.00 6.57 -6.43
CA TYR A 56 -6.45 7.29 -5.29
C TYR A 56 -6.46 8.81 -5.52
N ARG A 57 -6.46 9.55 -4.42
CA ARG A 57 -6.23 11.01 -4.38
C ARG A 57 -4.81 11.27 -3.91
N LYS A 58 -4.14 12.23 -4.53
CA LYS A 58 -2.79 12.69 -4.17
C LYS A 58 -2.78 14.18 -3.82
N GLY A 59 -1.69 14.64 -3.22
CA GLY A 59 -1.53 16.05 -2.85
C GLY A 59 -2.25 16.44 -1.55
N LEU A 60 -2.66 15.47 -0.73
CA LEU A 60 -3.30 15.75 0.55
C LEU A 60 -2.25 16.26 1.53
N ALA A 61 -2.34 17.52 1.96
CA ALA A 61 -1.31 18.14 2.79
C ALA A 61 0.12 17.97 2.18
N ILE A 62 0.26 18.29 0.89
CA ILE A 62 1.50 18.21 0.09
C ILE A 62 1.80 16.79 -0.40
N THR A 63 2.20 15.86 0.47
CA THR A 63 2.70 14.52 0.08
C THR A 63 1.71 13.39 0.34
N GLY A 64 0.60 13.66 1.02
CA GLY A 64 -0.37 12.63 1.40
C GLY A 64 -1.13 12.04 0.22
N LEU A 65 -1.32 10.72 0.29
CA LEU A 65 -2.11 9.93 -0.64
C LEU A 65 -3.22 9.17 0.10
N LYS A 66 -4.35 8.96 -0.58
CA LYS A 66 -5.46 8.17 -0.04
C LYS A 66 -6.15 7.39 -1.14
N SER A 67 -6.28 6.08 -0.92
CA SER A 67 -7.12 5.19 -1.72
C SER A 67 -8.22 4.57 -0.86
N ARG A 68 -9.28 4.07 -1.49
CA ARG A 68 -10.34 3.27 -0.85
C ARG A 68 -10.69 2.09 -1.74
N LEU A 69 -10.56 0.89 -1.20
CA LEU A 69 -11.09 -0.33 -1.81
C LEU A 69 -12.39 -0.73 -1.08
N PRO A 70 -13.58 -0.48 -1.65
CA PRO A 70 -14.83 -0.86 -1.00
C PRO A 70 -14.96 -2.37 -0.92
N GLY A 71 -15.35 -2.87 0.26
CA GLY A 71 -15.79 -4.25 0.40
C GLY A 71 -17.12 -4.47 -0.34
N ARG A 72 -17.44 -5.73 -0.65
CA ARG A 72 -18.64 -6.09 -1.44
C ARG A 72 -19.97 -5.55 -0.89
N GLN A 73 -20.07 -5.35 0.43
CA GLN A 73 -21.27 -4.84 1.10
C GLN A 73 -21.04 -3.45 1.72
N SER A 74 -19.91 -2.80 1.39
CA SER A 74 -19.65 -1.45 1.88
C SER A 74 -20.61 -0.47 1.21
N LYS A 75 -21.27 0.37 2.02
CA LYS A 75 -21.87 1.61 1.54
C LYS A 75 -20.78 2.57 1.07
#